data_AF-C9RLY1-F1
#
_entry.id   AF-C9RLY1-F1
#
_cell.length_a   1.000
_cell.length_b   1.000
_cell.length_c   1.000
_cell.angle_alpha   90.00
_cell.angle_beta   90.00
_cell.angle_gamma   90.00
#
_symmetry.space_group_name_H-M   'P 1'
#
loop_
_entity.id
_entity.type
_entity.pdbx_description
1 polymer ?
#
loop_
_entity_poly.entity_id
_entity_poly.type
_entity_poly.pdbx_seq_one_letter_code
_entity_poly.pdbx_strand_id
1 'polypeptide(L)'
;MGLFDNRFASKNAAMSRAFSIDSEKDKQKRNTAREPAAPKMGICDKCHKEALLRSYRSREMSVSDGAASFGTVVKHLCEDCAPRSKRFEDANVPAMDKKQVKNLMRSAKKGLL
;
A
#
# COMPACT_ATOMS: atom_id res chain seq x y z
N MET A 1 -30.54 41.49 -24.05
CA MET A 1 -29.59 40.57 -23.36
C MET A 1 -30.06 40.38 -21.93
N GLY A 2 -30.00 39.15 -21.40
CA GLY A 2 -30.23 38.87 -19.98
C GLY A 2 -30.99 37.58 -19.68
N LEU A 3 -30.71 36.49 -20.41
CA LEU A 3 -31.48 35.22 -20.35
C LEU A 3 -30.67 34.00 -19.86
N PHE A 4 -29.43 34.22 -19.47
CA PHE A 4 -28.57 33.28 -18.77
C PHE A 4 -27.97 34.15 -17.66
N ASP A 5 -28.11 33.89 -16.37
CA ASP A 5 -27.02 33.18 -15.67
C ASP A 5 -27.35 32.87 -14.20
N ASN A 6 -28.41 33.44 -13.62
CA ASN A 6 -28.58 33.38 -12.16
C ASN A 6 -28.92 31.98 -11.62
N ARG A 7 -29.74 31.21 -12.33
CA ARG A 7 -30.11 29.84 -11.90
C ARG A 7 -29.01 28.82 -12.16
N PHE A 8 -28.21 29.04 -13.20
CA PHE A 8 -27.10 28.16 -13.54
C PHE A 8 -25.91 28.43 -12.61
N ALA A 9 -25.61 29.71 -12.36
CA ALA A 9 -24.64 30.13 -11.36
C ALA A 9 -25.03 29.67 -9.96
N SER A 10 -26.31 29.76 -9.57
CA SER A 10 -26.75 29.31 -8.25
C SER A 10 -26.66 27.79 -8.07
N LYS A 11 -26.99 27.01 -9.11
CA LYS A 11 -26.81 25.54 -9.09
C LYS A 11 -25.33 25.14 -9.04
N ASN A 12 -24.48 25.77 -9.85
CA ASN A 12 -23.04 25.51 -9.82
C ASN A 12 -22.42 25.92 -8.47
N ALA A 13 -22.86 27.04 -7.89
CA ALA A 13 -22.41 27.47 -6.57
C ALA A 13 -22.90 26.55 -5.44
N ALA A 14 -24.12 26.02 -5.53
CA ALA A 14 -24.62 25.04 -4.58
C ALA A 14 -23.85 23.71 -4.68
N MET A 15 -23.55 23.26 -5.90
CA MET A 15 -22.81 22.03 -6.15
C MET A 15 -21.34 22.13 -5.73
N SER A 16 -20.68 23.27 -5.98
CA SER A 16 -19.31 23.50 -5.52
C SER A 16 -19.21 23.55 -4.00
N ARG A 17 -20.19 24.16 -3.32
CA ARG A 17 -20.29 24.16 -1.84
C ARG A 17 -20.52 22.76 -1.27
N ALA A 18 -21.39 21.97 -1.89
CA ALA A 18 -21.61 20.58 -1.47
C ALA A 18 -20.31 19.76 -1.60
N PHE A 19 -19.62 19.90 -2.73
CA PHE A 19 -18.36 19.20 -2.98
C PHE A 19 -17.26 19.61 -2.00
N SER A 20 -17.15 20.90 -1.64
CA SER A 20 -16.18 21.34 -0.63
C SER A 20 -16.48 20.74 0.74
N ILE A 21 -17.75 20.72 1.17
CA ILE A 21 -18.16 20.16 2.47
C ILE A 21 -17.87 18.66 2.54
N ASP A 22 -18.18 17.91 1.49
CA ASP A 22 -17.92 16.46 1.48
C ASP A 22 -16.41 16.16 1.40
N SER A 23 -15.65 16.96 0.65
CA SER A 23 -14.19 16.83 0.61
C SER A 23 -13.52 17.12 1.96
N GLU A 24 -14.07 18.06 2.75
CA GLU A 24 -13.57 18.36 4.10
C GLU A 24 -13.92 17.27 5.10
N LYS A 25 -15.14 16.71 5.03
CA LYS A 25 -15.54 15.54 5.82
C LYS A 25 -14.65 14.33 5.52
N ASP A 26 -14.30 14.10 4.26
CA ASP A 26 -13.42 13.00 3.86
C ASP A 26 -11.97 13.23 4.30
N LYS A 27 -11.49 14.48 4.29
CA LYS A 27 -10.18 14.84 4.87
C LYS A 27 -10.17 14.64 6.39
N GLN A 28 -11.21 15.05 7.10
CA GLN A 28 -11.34 14.83 8.56
C GLN A 28 -11.38 13.34 8.90
N LYS A 29 -12.09 12.52 8.12
CA LYS A 29 -12.14 11.05 8.31
C LYS A 29 -10.82 10.34 7.98
N ARG A 30 -9.96 10.93 7.14
CA ARG A 30 -8.62 10.39 6.84
C ARG A 30 -7.58 10.78 7.89
N ASN A 31 -7.78 11.90 8.57
CA ASN A 31 -6.85 12.42 9.58
C ASN A 31 -7.04 11.81 10.97
N THR A 32 -8.14 11.10 11.23
CA THR A 32 -8.24 10.25 12.41
C THR A 32 -7.33 9.05 12.20
N ALA A 33 -6.23 9.02 12.97
CA ALA A 33 -5.28 7.92 12.96
C ALA A 33 -6.04 6.61 13.18
N ARG A 34 -6.18 5.82 12.11
CA ARG A 34 -6.91 4.56 12.15
C ARG A 34 -6.09 3.61 13.01
N GLU A 35 -6.48 3.45 14.27
CA GLU A 35 -5.77 2.56 15.19
C GLU A 35 -5.69 1.15 14.59
N PRO A 36 -4.51 0.52 14.63
CA PRO A 36 -4.37 -0.82 14.10
C PRO A 36 -5.29 -1.75 14.90
N ALA A 37 -6.13 -2.50 14.17
CA ALA A 37 -7.04 -3.46 14.80
C ALA A 37 -6.26 -4.39 15.75
N ALA A 38 -6.80 -4.58 16.96
CA ALA A 38 -6.20 -5.45 17.96
C ALA A 38 -6.03 -6.88 17.40
N PRO A 39 -4.91 -7.56 17.70
CA PRO A 39 -4.67 -8.92 17.25
C PRO A 39 -5.73 -9.86 17.85
N LYS A 40 -6.33 -10.69 17.01
CA LYS A 40 -7.32 -11.70 17.41
C LYS A 40 -6.69 -13.08 17.32
N MET A 41 -7.06 -13.97 18.24
CA MET A 41 -6.70 -15.39 18.13
C MET A 41 -7.38 -16.00 16.90
N GLY A 42 -6.65 -16.77 16.11
CA GLY A 42 -7.19 -17.49 14.96
C GLY A 42 -6.13 -18.36 14.27
N ILE A 43 -6.51 -18.97 13.14
CA ILE A 43 -5.63 -19.81 12.32
C ILE A 43 -4.92 -18.94 11.27
N CYS A 44 -3.59 -19.01 11.22
CA CYS A 44 -2.79 -18.25 10.24
C CYS A 44 -2.98 -18.80 8.82
N ASP A 45 -3.21 -17.92 7.84
CA ASP A 45 -3.43 -18.31 6.44
C ASP A 45 -2.20 -18.95 5.76
N LYS A 46 -0.99 -18.76 6.31
CA LYS A 46 0.26 -19.32 5.76
C LYS A 46 0.70 -20.62 6.42
N CYS A 47 0.71 -20.67 7.75
CA CYS A 47 1.25 -21.80 8.51
C CYS A 47 0.17 -22.70 9.10
N HIS A 48 -1.11 -22.32 8.99
CA HIS A 48 -2.28 -23.05 9.50
C HIS A 48 -2.21 -23.42 10.99
N LYS A 49 -1.43 -22.67 11.77
CA LYS A 49 -1.34 -22.81 13.23
C LYS A 49 -2.22 -21.75 13.90
N GLU A 50 -2.75 -22.11 15.07
CA GLU A 50 -3.46 -21.17 15.95
C GLU A 50 -2.46 -20.20 16.59
N ALA A 51 -2.66 -18.91 16.37
CA ALA A 51 -1.79 -17.85 16.87
C ALA A 51 -2.54 -16.52 17.00
N LEU A 52 -1.86 -15.51 17.56
CA LEU A 52 -2.29 -14.12 17.47
C LEU A 52 -2.11 -13.64 16.02
N LEU A 53 -3.21 -13.27 15.38
CA LEU A 53 -3.21 -12.85 13.98
C LEU A 53 -3.38 -11.35 13.84
N ARG A 54 -2.67 -10.79 12.86
CA ARG A 54 -2.85 -9.41 12.41
C ARG A 54 -3.27 -9.41 10.94
N SER A 55 -4.15 -8.48 10.57
CA SER A 55 -4.61 -8.33 9.20
C SER A 55 -3.60 -7.55 8.37
N TYR A 56 -3.09 -8.14 7.30
CA TYR A 56 -2.20 -7.51 6.33
C TYR A 56 -2.92 -7.34 5.00
N ARG A 57 -2.73 -6.18 4.36
CA ARG A 57 -3.28 -5.91 3.03
C ARG A 57 -2.16 -6.03 2.00
N SER A 58 -2.30 -6.94 1.05
CA SER A 58 -1.43 -7.05 -0.11
C SER A 58 -2.19 -6.62 -1.37
N ARG A 59 -1.48 -5.96 -2.29
CA ARG A 59 -1.97 -5.80 -3.66
C ARG A 59 -1.57 -7.04 -4.44
N GLU A 60 -2.54 -7.69 -5.05
CA GLU A 60 -2.33 -8.85 -5.89
C GLU A 60 -2.78 -8.52 -7.32
N MET A 61 -2.03 -9.04 -8.29
CA MET A 61 -2.34 -8.93 -9.70
C MET A 61 -2.60 -10.36 -10.20
N SER A 62 -3.82 -10.61 -10.66
CA SER A 62 -4.19 -11.85 -11.32
C SER A 62 -4.31 -11.61 -12.81
N VAL A 63 -3.67 -12.46 -13.60
CA VAL A 63 -3.76 -12.42 -15.06
C VAL A 63 -4.49 -13.67 -15.52
N SER A 64 -5.62 -13.50 -16.19
CA SER A 64 -6.41 -14.58 -16.79
C SER A 64 -6.99 -14.11 -18.12
N ASP A 65 -6.93 -14.96 -19.14
CA ASP A 65 -7.51 -14.71 -20.48
C ASP A 65 -7.15 -13.35 -21.10
N GLY A 66 -5.89 -12.93 -20.93
CA GLY A 66 -5.37 -11.69 -21.52
C GLY A 66 -5.78 -10.40 -20.79
N ALA A 67 -6.52 -10.50 -19.68
CA ALA A 67 -6.85 -9.36 -18.82
C ALA A 67 -6.05 -9.41 -17.50
N ALA A 68 -5.55 -8.26 -17.07
CA ALA A 68 -4.94 -8.08 -15.76
C ALA A 68 -5.94 -7.43 -14.80
N SER A 69 -6.25 -8.11 -13.70
CA SER A 69 -7.07 -7.58 -12.61
C SER A 69 -6.18 -7.26 -11.41
N PHE A 70 -6.40 -6.07 -10.84
CA PHE A 70 -5.69 -5.60 -9.65
C PHE A 70 -6.65 -5.61 -8.46
N GLY A 71 -6.32 -6.41 -7.45
CA GLY A 71 -7.11 -6.55 -6.23
C GLY A 71 -6.30 -6.21 -4.98
N THR A 72 -6.99 -5.81 -3.92
CA THR A 72 -6.40 -5.81 -2.57
C THR A 72 -6.93 -7.00 -1.80
N VAL A 73 -6.05 -7.90 -1.40
CA VAL A 73 -6.38 -9.09 -0.60
C VAL A 73 -5.97 -8.83 0.85
N VAL A 74 -6.83 -9.24 1.78
CA VAL A 74 -6.56 -9.19 3.22
C VAL A 74 -6.18 -10.59 3.66
N LYS A 75 -5.00 -10.75 4.25
CA LYS A 75 -4.50 -12.01 4.82
C LYS A 75 -4.31 -11.87 6.33
N HIS A 76 -4.66 -12.90 7.09
CA HIS A 76 -4.48 -12.98 8.52
C HIS A 76 -3.25 -13.82 8.83
N LEU A 77 -2.19 -13.15 9.29
CA LEU A 77 -0.88 -13.77 9.48
C LEU A 77 -0.44 -13.65 10.93
N CYS A 78 0.25 -14.70 11.43
CA CYS A 78 0.98 -14.64 12.69
C CYS A 78 2.24 -13.78 12.56
N GLU A 79 2.84 -13.42 13.69
CA GLU A 79 4.03 -12.56 13.75
C GLU A 79 5.22 -13.12 12.94
N ASP A 80 5.41 -14.43 12.95
CA ASP A 80 6.47 -15.10 12.18
C ASP A 80 6.23 -15.06 10.67
N CYS A 81 4.95 -15.14 10.26
CA CYS A 81 4.52 -15.19 8.87
C CYS A 81 4.29 -13.79 8.26
N ALA A 82 4.31 -12.75 9.10
CA ALA A 82 4.08 -11.38 8.70
C ALA A 82 5.11 -10.94 7.65
N PRO A 83 4.69 -10.18 6.63
CA PRO A 83 5.63 -9.61 5.67
C PRO A 83 6.59 -8.67 6.40
N ARG A 84 7.88 -8.99 6.35
CA ARG A 84 8.93 -8.15 6.95
C ARG A 84 9.04 -6.85 6.15
N SER A 85 9.26 -5.75 6.86
CA SER A 85 9.48 -4.47 6.18
C SER A 85 10.79 -4.52 5.39
N LYS A 86 10.86 -3.84 4.23
CA LYS A 86 12.09 -3.76 3.42
C LYS A 86 13.31 -3.33 4.24
N ARG A 87 13.13 -2.40 5.19
CA ARG A 87 14.19 -1.95 6.11
C ARG A 87 14.79 -3.08 6.96
N PHE A 88 13.96 -4.05 7.35
CA PHE A 88 14.40 -5.23 8.08
C PHE A 88 15.10 -6.23 7.16
N GLU A 89 14.67 -6.34 5.90
CA GLU A 89 15.38 -7.17 4.91
C GLU A 89 16.75 -6.60 4.58
N ASP A 90 16.85 -5.28 4.35
CA ASP A 90 18.10 -4.58 4.07
C ASP A 90 19.09 -4.69 5.24
N ALA A 91 18.61 -4.65 6.49
CA ALA A 91 19.43 -4.81 7.68
C ALA A 91 19.98 -6.24 7.88
N ASN A 92 19.32 -7.25 7.30
CA ASN A 92 19.77 -8.65 7.37
C ASN A 92 20.67 -9.03 6.19
N VAL A 93 20.96 -8.11 5.26
CA VAL A 93 21.92 -8.37 4.19
C VAL A 93 23.32 -8.41 4.81
N PRO A 94 24.06 -9.54 4.74
CA PRO A 94 25.41 -9.59 5.23
C PRO A 94 26.27 -8.57 4.47
N ALA A 95 26.98 -7.70 5.21
CA ALA A 95 27.89 -6.74 4.61
C ALA A 95 28.95 -7.49 3.79
N MET A 96 29.03 -7.21 2.49
CA MET A 96 30.01 -7.85 1.62
C MET A 96 31.44 -7.55 2.07
N ASP A 97 32.30 -8.55 2.07
CA ASP A 97 33.71 -8.36 2.40
C ASP A 97 34.40 -7.48 1.33
N LYS A 98 35.42 -6.72 1.73
CA LYS A 98 36.15 -5.76 0.87
C LYS A 98 36.69 -6.43 -0.40
N LYS A 99 37.06 -7.71 -0.32
CA LYS A 99 37.51 -8.52 -1.48
C LYS A 99 36.39 -8.79 -2.48
N GLN A 100 35.19 -9.08 -2.00
CA GLN A 100 34.01 -9.33 -2.85
C GLN A 100 33.59 -8.06 -3.58
N VAL A 101 33.58 -6.91 -2.88
CA VAL A 101 33.30 -5.60 -3.48
C VAL A 101 34.30 -5.25 -4.58
N LYS A 102 35.60 -5.48 -4.35
CA LYS A 102 36.66 -5.19 -5.34
C LYS A 102 36.53 -6.06 -6.59
N ASN A 103 36.15 -7.32 -6.44
CA ASN A 103 35.93 -8.22 -7.58
C ASN A 103 34.69 -7.82 -8.38
N LEU A 104 33.61 -7.43 -7.70
CA LEU A 104 32.37 -6.96 -8.34
C LEU A 104 32.61 -5.67 -9.17
N MET A 105 33.39 -4.73 -8.63
CA MET A 105 33.76 -3.51 -9.35
C MET A 105 34.66 -3.79 -10.56
N ARG A 106 35.56 -4.78 -10.45
CA ARG A 106 36.40 -5.22 -11.57
C ARG A 106 35.60 -5.92 -12.67
N SER A 107 34.62 -6.77 -12.32
CA SER A 107 33.75 -7.41 -13.32
C SER A 107 32.84 -6.42 -14.01
N ALA A 108 32.26 -5.47 -13.26
CA ALA A 108 31.45 -4.39 -13.83
C ALA A 108 32.26 -3.54 -14.82
N LYS A 109 33.51 -3.19 -14.46
CA LYS A 109 34.41 -2.45 -15.36
C LYS A 109 34.77 -3.22 -16.64
N LYS A 110 34.85 -4.56 -16.58
CA LYS A 110 35.13 -5.39 -17.76
C LYS A 110 33.93 -5.51 -18.71
N GLY A 111 32.70 -5.47 -18.21
CA GLY A 111 31.49 -5.53 -19.05
C GLY A 111 31.11 -4.20 -19.72
N LEU A 112 31.83 -3.12 -19.41
CA LEU A 112 31.68 -1.79 -20.00
C LEU A 112 32.68 -1.50 -21.14
N LEU A 113 33.58 -2.45 -21.43
CA LEU A 113 34.51 -2.44 -22.56
C LEU A 113 33.97 -3.38 -23.64
#